data_AF-A0A0N0T430-F1
#
_entry.id   AF-A0A0N0T430-F1
#
_cell.length_a   1.000
_cell.length_b   1.000
_cell.length_c   1.000
_cell.angle_alpha   90.00
_cell.angle_beta   90.00
_cell.angle_gamma   90.00
#
_symmetry.space_group_name_H-M   'P 1'
#
loop_
_entity.id
_entity.type
_entity.pdbx_description
1 polymer ?
#
loop_
_entity_poly.entity_id
_entity_poly.type
_entity_poly.pdbx_seq_one_letter_code
_entity_poly.pdbx_strand_id
1 'polypeptide(L)' 'MARLKVGRTKVYDLIRTHRLVSIKVDGCRRIPDHAVRDFILGQIGEAA' A
#
# COMPACT_ATOMS: atom_id res chain seq x y z
N MET A 1 3.16 6.16 -8.14
CA MET A 1 3.15 4.78 -7.59
C MET A 1 4.06 3.90 -8.45
N ALA A 2 5.38 4.17 -8.46
CA ALA A 2 6.31 3.44 -9.34
C ALA A 2 6.64 2.03 -8.80
N ARG A 3 6.51 1.81 -7.49
CA ARG A 3 6.97 0.58 -6.83
C ARG A 3 5.98 -0.58 -6.86
N LEU A 4 4.69 -0.31 -6.63
CA LEU A 4 3.67 -1.38 -6.58
C LEU A 4 3.10 -1.74 -7.97
N LYS A 5 3.33 -0.92 -9.00
CA LYS A 5 2.75 -1.09 -10.35
C LYS A 5 1.22 -1.33 -10.39
N VAL A 6 0.48 -0.95 -9.33
CA VAL A 6 -0.99 -0.99 -9.27
C VAL A 6 -1.61 0.37 -9.63
N GLY A 7 -2.81 0.32 -10.21
CA GLY A 7 -3.62 1.51 -10.49
C GLY A 7 -4.00 2.29 -9.23
N ARG A 8 -4.22 3.60 -9.38
CA ARG A 8 -4.55 4.52 -8.26
C ARG A 8 -5.81 4.09 -7.50
N THR A 9 -6.85 3.65 -8.21
CA THR A 9 -8.09 3.14 -7.60
C THR A 9 -7.81 1.97 -6.66
N LYS A 10 -7.03 1.00 -7.12
CA LYS A 10 -6.68 -0.18 -6.31
C LYS A 10 -5.85 0.20 -5.09
N VAL A 11 -4.93 1.16 -5.23
CA VAL A 11 -4.17 1.69 -4.09
C VAL A 11 -5.11 2.32 -3.06
N TYR A 12 -6.08 3.12 -3.49
CA TYR A 12 -7.05 3.71 -2.56
C TYR A 12 -7.94 2.66 -1.90
N ASP A 13 -8.33 1.59 -2.61
CA ASP A 13 -9.04 0.47 -2.01
C ASP A 13 -8.19 -0.27 -0.97
N LEU A 14 -6.88 -0.46 -1.22
CA LEU A 14 -5.97 -1.08 -0.24
C LEU A 14 -5.82 -0.21 1.01
N ILE A 15 -5.76 1.11 0.86
CA ILE A 15 -5.77 2.04 2.00
C ILE A 15 -7.11 1.95 2.74
N ARG A 16 -8.24 1.95 2.00
CA ARG A 16 -9.59 1.89 2.56
C ARG A 16 -9.88 0.59 3.32
N THR A 17 -9.31 -0.52 2.85
CA THR A 17 -9.42 -1.85 3.48
C THR A 17 -8.37 -2.09 4.56
N HIS A 18 -7.59 -1.08 4.93
CA HIS A 18 -6.49 -1.17 5.90
C HIS A 18 -5.40 -2.19 5.54
N ARG A 19 -5.37 -2.67 4.29
CA ARG A 19 -4.34 -3.58 3.76
C ARG A 19 -3.04 -2.87 3.39
N LEU A 20 -3.09 -1.54 3.20
CA LEU A 20 -1.91 -0.72 2.95
C LEU A 20 -1.93 0.50 3.86
N VAL A 21 -0.98 0.54 4.78
CA VAL A 21 -0.85 1.65 5.74
C VAL A 21 -0.53 2.94 4.99
N SER A 22 -1.25 4.00 5.33
CA SER A 22 -1.01 5.34 4.80
C SER A 22 -0.95 6.35 5.93
N ILE A 23 -0.06 7.32 5.81
CA ILE A 23 0.01 8.49 6.68
C ILE A 23 -0.55 9.70 5.94
N LYS A 24 -1.27 10.57 6.65
CA LYS A 24 -1.75 11.85 6.11
C LYS A 24 -0.74 12.93 6.50
N VAL A 25 -0.15 13.58 5.52
CA VAL A 25 0.80 14.69 5.68
C VAL A 25 0.28 15.86 4.86
N ASP A 26 -0.09 16.95 5.52
CA ASP A 26 -0.56 18.20 4.88
C ASP A 26 -1.65 17.99 3.82
N GLY A 27 -2.65 17.15 4.13
CA GLY A 27 -3.76 16.85 3.21
C GLY A 27 -3.42 15.83 2.11
N CYS A 28 -2.15 15.44 1.96
CA CYS A 28 -1.70 14.38 1.06
C CYS A 28 -1.58 13.04 1.79
N ARG A 29 -2.00 11.95 1.14
CA ARG A 29 -1.66 10.61 1.62
C ARG A 29 -0.27 10.22 1.14
N ARG A 30 0.57 9.77 2.06
CA ARG A 30 1.88 9.17 1.80
C ARG A 30 1.85 7.74 2.28
N ILE A 31 2.49 6.86 1.52
CA ILE A 31 2.64 5.46 1.90
C ILE A 31 4.10 5.27 2.26
N PRO A 32 4.40 4.86 3.49
CA PRO A 32 5.76 4.68 3.91
C PRO A 32 6.37 3.44 3.25
N ASP A 33 7.68 3.48 3.07
CA ASP A 33 8.44 2.48 2.32
C ASP A 33 8.31 1.07 2.91
N HIS A 34 8.35 0.97 4.25
CA HIS A 34 8.16 -0.28 4.97
C HIS A 34 6.77 -0.89 4.77
N ALA A 35 5.72 -0.08 4.67
CA ALA A 35 4.35 -0.58 4.45
C ALA A 35 4.20 -1.20 3.06
N VAL A 36 4.92 -0.67 2.06
CA VAL A 36 4.98 -1.29 0.74
C VAL A 36 5.67 -2.65 0.81
N ARG A 37 6.80 -2.73 1.53
CA ARG A 37 7.57 -3.97 1.69
C ARG A 37 6.76 -5.04 2.43
N ASP A 38 6.14 -4.67 3.54
CA ASP A 38 5.30 -5.54 4.36
C ASP A 38 4.11 -6.09 3.57
N PHE A 39 3.43 -5.22 2.82
CA PHE A 39 2.36 -5.64 1.91
C PHE A 39 2.83 -6.68 0.88
N ILE A 40 3.99 -6.46 0.23
CA ILE A 40 4.53 -7.42 -0.75
C ILE A 40 4.87 -8.75 -0.08
N LEU A 41 5.51 -8.72 1.09
CA LEU A 41 5.86 -9.93 1.84
C LEU A 41 4.61 -10.73 2.25
N GLY A 42 3.56 -10.05 2.71
CA GLY A 42 2.28 -10.68 3.03
C GLY A 42 1.64 -11.33 1.80
N GLN A 43 1.70 -10.71 0.61
CA GLN A 43 1.17 -11.33 -0.61
C GLN A 43 1.98 -12.55 -1.08
N ILE A 44 3.29 -12.60 -0.81
CA ILE A 44 4.11 -13.77 -1.12
C ILE A 44 3.80 -14.91 -0.15
N GLY A 45 3.63 -14.60 1.14
CA GLY A 45 3.31 -15.59 2.18
C GLY A 45 1.92 -16.21 2.04
N GLU A 46 0.92 -15.43 1.59
CA GLU A 46 -0.44 -15.92 1.31
C GLU A 46 -0.55 -16.71 -0.01
N ALA A 47 0.47 -16.65 -0.88
CA ALA A 47 0.51 -17.34 -2.16
C ALA A 47 1.33 -18.64 -2.13
N ALA A 48 1.81 -19.05 -0.95
CA ALA A 48 2.52 -20.31 -0.70
C ALA A 48 1.58 -21.35 -0.08
#